data_AF-A0A819ITX1-F1
#
_entry.id   AF-A0A819ITX1-F1
#
_cell.length_a   1.000
_cell.length_b   1.000
_cell.length_c   1.000
_cell.angle_alpha   90.00
_cell.angle_beta   90.00
_cell.angle_gamma   90.00
#
_symmetry.space_group_name_H-M   'P 1'
#
loop_
_entity.id
_entity.type
_entity.pdbx_description
1 polymer ?
#
loop_
_entity_poly.entity_id
_entity_poly.type
_entity_poly.pdbx_seq_one_letter_code
_entity_poly.pdbx_strand_id
1 'polypeptide(L)'
;MKIHQSVRVTVVRKRTLARKPTKKQRLQRLQQQQQQPQQLQKQVTSTSSTTSTSSTSTTTTTTTKTSENLFFPQTLISSCFDIPASTTSTTSTSSTSTTTTTTTPICPSRIYSQSFVSGVYSASLCSAWTSFVASLTCSTYKSFTLSGTYNTNGINATNSVVVNAIATALRTSSTYSGTSNGVTWYVGTCGGGMELASTAVCACATGYSIRPCIGDLNWGGVNSATCSGPSQVITLSFQ
;
A
#
# COMPACT_ATOMS: atom_id res chain seq x y z
N MET A 1 57.14 12.90 -21.48
CA MET A 1 56.38 13.26 -20.27
C MET A 1 55.55 14.50 -20.56
N LYS A 2 54.23 14.40 -20.70
CA LYS A 2 53.31 15.54 -20.88
C LYS A 2 52.49 15.69 -19.61
N ILE A 3 52.64 16.83 -18.93
CA ILE A 3 51.96 17.17 -17.68
C ILE A 3 50.65 17.86 -18.05
N HIS A 4 49.51 17.18 -17.81
CA HIS A 4 48.19 17.76 -17.96
C HIS A 4 47.84 18.55 -16.70
N GLN A 5 47.81 19.89 -16.79
CA GLN A 5 47.29 20.74 -15.73
C GLN A 5 45.75 20.73 -15.75
N SER A 6 45.16 20.38 -14.61
CA SER A 6 43.72 20.31 -14.41
C SER A 6 43.21 21.63 -13.82
N VAL A 7 42.46 22.39 -14.60
CA VAL A 7 41.87 23.68 -14.18
C VAL A 7 40.56 23.39 -13.43
N ARG A 8 40.53 23.68 -12.12
CA ARG A 8 39.32 23.60 -11.30
C ARG A 8 38.55 24.93 -11.38
N VAL A 9 37.35 24.89 -11.97
CA VAL A 9 36.41 26.03 -11.98
C VAL A 9 35.54 25.95 -10.73
N THR A 10 35.73 26.88 -9.78
CA THR A 10 34.91 27.00 -8.58
C THR A 10 33.64 27.80 -8.90
N VAL A 11 32.49 27.12 -8.94
CA VAL A 11 31.18 27.77 -9.12
C VAL A 11 30.68 28.30 -7.77
N VAL A 12 30.73 29.61 -7.60
CA VAL A 12 30.18 30.30 -6.42
C VAL A 12 28.65 30.41 -6.56
N ARG A 13 27.91 29.52 -5.89
CA ARG A 13 26.44 29.60 -5.82
C ARG A 13 26.03 30.67 -4.80
N LYS A 14 25.49 31.79 -5.28
CA LYS A 14 24.81 32.81 -4.45
C LYS A 14 23.60 32.16 -3.75
N ARG A 15 23.65 32.08 -2.42
CA ARG A 15 22.51 31.68 -1.59
C ARG A 15 21.51 32.83 -1.51
N THR A 16 20.40 32.71 -2.22
CA THR A 16 19.25 33.62 -2.08
C THR A 16 18.55 33.34 -0.76
N LEU A 17 18.70 34.24 0.21
CA LEU A 17 18.00 34.16 1.50
C LEU A 17 16.49 34.32 1.28
N ALA A 18 15.72 33.28 1.58
CA ALA A 18 14.27 33.31 1.49
C ALA A 18 13.70 34.36 2.46
N ARG A 19 13.00 35.35 1.90
CA ARG A 19 12.40 36.45 2.64
C ARG A 19 11.25 35.91 3.50
N LYS A 20 11.31 36.10 4.81
CA LYS A 20 10.25 35.67 5.74
C LYS A 20 8.92 36.35 5.37
N PRO A 21 7.79 35.62 5.38
CA PRO A 21 6.49 36.20 5.06
C PRO A 21 6.11 37.26 6.08
N THR A 22 5.55 38.36 5.60
CA THR A 22 5.17 39.50 6.45
C THR A 22 3.98 39.14 7.33
N LYS A 23 3.81 39.85 8.46
CA LYS A 23 2.65 39.69 9.36
C LYS A 23 1.32 39.83 8.60
N LYS A 24 1.27 40.70 7.58
CA LYS A 24 0.12 40.87 6.69
C LYS A 24 -0.18 39.62 5.86
N GLN A 25 0.85 38.99 5.29
CA GLN A 25 0.68 37.73 4.54
C GLN A 25 0.25 36.56 5.44
N ARG A 26 0.74 36.53 6.69
CA ARG A 26 0.27 35.55 7.68
C ARG A 26 -1.20 35.74 8.05
N LEU A 27 -1.63 36.98 8.28
CA LEU A 27 -3.02 37.29 8.62
C LEU A 27 -4.00 36.96 7.48
N GLN A 28 -3.61 37.27 6.24
CA GLN A 28 -4.43 36.98 5.06
C GLN A 28 -4.61 35.47 4.82
N ARG A 29 -3.57 34.66 5.08
CA ARG A 29 -3.67 33.20 5.01
C ARG A 29 -4.60 32.63 6.10
N LEU A 30 -4.57 33.20 7.31
CA LEU A 30 -5.46 32.78 8.39
C LEU A 30 -6.93 33.12 8.08
N GLN A 31 -7.21 34.29 7.48
CA GLN A 31 -8.55 34.63 7.02
C GLN A 31 -9.05 33.71 5.90
N GLN A 32 -8.19 33.31 4.97
CA GLN A 32 -8.58 32.35 3.92
C GLN A 32 -8.89 30.95 4.47
N GLN A 33 -8.19 30.47 5.50
CA GLN A 33 -8.45 29.16 6.08
C GLN A 33 -9.79 29.08 6.83
N GLN A 34 -10.28 30.19 7.39
CA GLN A 34 -11.57 30.20 8.10
C GLN A 34 -12.80 30.20 7.17
N GLN A 35 -12.67 30.55 5.89
CA GLN A 35 -13.80 30.60 4.95
C GLN A 35 -14.05 29.27 4.22
N GLN A 36 -13.13 28.31 4.28
CA GLN A 36 -13.25 27.06 3.53
C GLN A 36 -14.35 26.08 4.00
N PRO A 37 -14.75 25.98 5.28
CA PRO A 37 -15.75 24.99 5.68
C PRO A 37 -17.21 25.35 5.36
N GLN A 38 -17.54 26.60 4.98
CA GLN A 38 -18.95 26.98 4.74
C GLN A 38 -19.45 26.72 3.31
N GLN A 39 -18.59 26.38 2.36
CA GLN A 39 -19.00 26.07 0.98
C GLN A 39 -19.41 24.59 0.81
N LEU A 40 -19.10 23.71 1.78
CA LEU A 40 -19.45 22.28 1.67
C LEU A 40 -20.83 21.92 2.27
N GLN A 41 -21.48 22.79 3.03
CA GLN A 41 -22.83 22.53 3.57
C GLN A 41 -23.97 23.04 2.68
N LYS A 42 -23.68 23.80 1.62
CA LYS A 42 -24.72 24.38 0.75
C LYS A 42 -25.11 23.51 -0.45
N GLN A 43 -24.52 22.31 -0.62
CA GLN A 43 -24.74 21.46 -1.80
C GLN A 43 -25.46 20.13 -1.50
N VAL A 44 -26.01 19.93 -0.30
CA VAL A 44 -26.72 18.67 0.07
C VAL A 44 -28.23 18.87 0.26
N THR A 45 -28.78 20.07 0.04
CA THR A 45 -30.21 20.36 0.25
C THR A 45 -30.99 20.54 -1.05
N SER A 46 -31.02 19.50 -1.89
CA SER A 46 -32.01 19.41 -2.97
C SER A 46 -32.09 18.01 -3.57
N THR A 47 -32.64 17.03 -2.85
CA THR A 47 -33.39 15.94 -3.49
C THR A 47 -34.48 15.41 -2.56
N SER A 48 -35.70 15.65 -3.02
CA SER A 48 -37.01 15.31 -2.47
C SER A 48 -37.20 13.79 -2.35
N SER A 49 -37.65 13.30 -1.20
CA SER A 49 -39.02 12.83 -0.90
C SER A 49 -39.46 11.53 -1.61
N THR A 50 -39.40 10.41 -0.89
CA THR A 50 -40.39 9.34 -1.04
C THR A 50 -40.78 8.79 0.33
N THR A 51 -42.04 9.04 0.67
CA THR A 51 -42.83 8.48 1.76
C THR A 51 -42.83 6.95 1.71
N SER A 52 -42.62 6.28 2.84
CA SER A 52 -43.26 4.99 3.17
C SER A 52 -43.17 4.72 4.67
N THR A 53 -44.33 4.36 5.20
CA THR A 53 -44.79 4.32 6.58
C THR A 53 -44.40 3.02 7.29
N SER A 54 -44.24 3.10 8.63
CA SER A 54 -44.53 2.09 9.68
C SER A 54 -44.12 0.62 9.46
N SER A 55 -43.50 -0.09 10.40
CA SER A 55 -44.03 -0.29 11.75
C SER A 55 -42.99 -0.90 12.72
N THR A 56 -43.21 -0.55 13.98
CA THR A 56 -42.68 -1.07 15.23
C THR A 56 -42.74 -2.59 15.37
N SER A 57 -41.67 -3.20 15.87
CA SER A 57 -41.77 -4.31 16.83
C SER A 57 -40.47 -4.52 17.60
N THR A 58 -40.56 -4.18 18.89
CA THR A 58 -39.64 -4.50 19.97
C THR A 58 -39.59 -6.00 20.18
N THR A 59 -38.41 -6.59 20.33
CA THR A 59 -38.26 -7.87 21.06
C THR A 59 -36.92 -7.90 21.78
N THR A 60 -37.00 -7.69 23.09
CA THR A 60 -35.96 -7.99 24.07
C THR A 60 -36.21 -9.42 24.56
N THR A 61 -35.27 -10.35 24.36
CA THR A 61 -35.14 -11.49 25.28
C THR A 61 -33.71 -12.01 25.38
N THR A 62 -33.33 -12.12 26.65
CA THR A 62 -32.13 -12.59 27.33
C THR A 62 -31.84 -14.09 27.17
N THR A 63 -30.60 -14.48 27.55
CA THR A 63 -30.16 -15.82 28.03
C THR A 63 -29.88 -16.86 26.92
N THR A 64 -28.82 -17.69 26.90
CA THR A 64 -28.21 -18.49 27.97
C THR A 64 -26.84 -19.03 27.52
N LYS A 65 -25.87 -19.08 28.44
CA LYS A 65 -24.62 -19.86 28.32
C LYS A 65 -24.95 -21.36 28.32
N THR A 66 -24.43 -22.12 27.34
CA THR A 66 -24.40 -23.59 27.43
C THR A 66 -23.02 -24.12 27.05
N SER A 67 -22.52 -24.90 28.00
CA SER A 67 -21.40 -25.83 28.09
C SER A 67 -20.71 -26.35 26.83
N GLU A 68 -19.38 -26.42 26.95
CA GLU A 68 -18.53 -27.61 26.76
C GLU A 68 -19.00 -28.66 25.73
N ASN A 69 -18.18 -28.84 24.69
CA ASN A 69 -18.04 -30.17 24.11
C ASN A 69 -16.55 -30.42 23.82
N LEU A 70 -15.98 -31.25 24.69
CA LEU A 70 -14.71 -31.94 24.50
C LEU A 70 -14.87 -32.99 23.39
N PHE A 71 -13.74 -33.46 22.87
CA PHE A 71 -13.56 -34.77 22.23
C PHE A 71 -13.60 -34.80 20.69
N PHE A 72 -12.41 -34.79 20.08
CA PHE A 72 -12.06 -35.70 18.98
C PHE A 72 -10.55 -36.01 19.03
N PRO A 73 -10.14 -37.28 19.19
CA PRO A 73 -8.77 -37.73 18.99
C PRO A 73 -8.62 -38.33 17.59
N GLN A 74 -7.67 -37.86 16.78
CA GLN A 74 -7.20 -38.54 15.57
C GLN A 74 -5.81 -38.01 15.21
N THR A 75 -4.80 -38.74 14.72
CA THR A 75 -4.40 -40.15 14.75
C THR A 75 -2.92 -40.08 14.32
N LEU A 76 -2.02 -40.76 15.03
CA LEU A 76 -0.63 -40.93 14.62
C LEU A 76 -0.54 -41.98 13.49
N ILE A 77 0.05 -41.62 12.36
CA ILE A 77 0.63 -42.54 11.35
C ILE A 77 1.70 -41.72 10.62
N SER A 78 2.99 -41.92 10.87
CA SER A 78 3.82 -43.07 10.47
C SER A 78 3.81 -43.29 8.96
N SER A 79 4.82 -42.80 8.26
CA SER A 79 5.81 -43.67 7.61
C SER A 79 6.78 -42.85 6.77
N CYS A 80 8.05 -43.18 6.97
CA CYS A 80 9.20 -42.76 6.22
C CYS A 80 9.15 -43.41 4.83
N PHE A 81 9.28 -42.65 3.75
CA PHE A 81 9.66 -43.22 2.46
C PHE A 81 10.86 -42.48 1.92
N ASP A 82 11.92 -43.26 1.79
CA ASP A 82 13.27 -42.94 1.36
C ASP A 82 13.46 -43.49 -0.07
N ILE A 83 14.22 -42.76 -0.90
CA ILE A 83 15.03 -43.24 -2.07
C ILE A 83 14.24 -43.53 -3.39
N PRO A 84 14.80 -43.43 -4.63
CA PRO A 84 16.15 -43.02 -5.09
C PRO A 84 16.20 -41.87 -6.13
N ALA A 85 17.40 -41.31 -6.26
CA ALA A 85 17.88 -40.64 -7.47
C ALA A 85 18.10 -41.65 -8.61
N SER A 86 17.70 -41.33 -9.85
CA SER A 86 18.50 -41.71 -11.02
C SER A 86 18.06 -41.08 -12.35
N THR A 87 19.08 -40.85 -13.17
CA THR A 87 19.11 -40.82 -14.64
C THR A 87 18.57 -39.61 -15.40
N THR A 88 19.51 -38.68 -15.61
CA THR A 88 19.65 -37.83 -16.78
C THR A 88 19.64 -38.64 -18.08
N SER A 89 18.69 -38.37 -18.96
CA SER A 89 18.72 -38.75 -20.37
C SER A 89 18.55 -37.50 -21.22
N THR A 90 19.69 -36.95 -21.68
CA THR A 90 19.77 -35.87 -22.66
C THR A 90 19.44 -36.40 -24.06
N THR A 91 18.21 -36.17 -24.51
CA THR A 91 17.83 -36.31 -25.92
C THR A 91 17.86 -34.93 -26.57
N SER A 92 18.87 -34.70 -27.40
CA SER A 92 19.05 -33.49 -28.20
C SER A 92 18.10 -33.50 -29.39
N THR A 93 16.86 -33.04 -29.19
CA THR A 93 15.91 -32.81 -30.29
C THR A 93 16.06 -31.38 -30.79
N SER A 94 16.60 -31.26 -32.02
CA SER A 94 16.71 -30.00 -32.75
C SER A 94 15.30 -29.53 -33.16
N SER A 95 14.77 -28.55 -32.44
CA SER A 95 13.46 -27.96 -32.67
C SER A 95 13.57 -26.72 -33.56
N THR A 96 12.94 -26.81 -34.74
CA THR A 96 12.66 -25.70 -35.64
C THR A 96 11.85 -24.63 -34.90
N SER A 97 12.43 -23.44 -34.77
CA SER A 97 11.89 -22.31 -34.02
C SER A 97 10.79 -21.62 -34.82
N THR A 98 9.55 -22.02 -34.61
CA THR A 98 8.38 -21.26 -35.07
C THR A 98 8.14 -20.13 -34.07
N THR A 99 8.41 -18.89 -34.47
CA THR A 99 8.19 -17.68 -33.68
C THR A 99 6.71 -17.38 -33.56
N THR A 100 6.03 -18.10 -32.66
CA THR A 100 4.66 -17.75 -32.24
C THR A 100 4.77 -16.52 -31.33
N THR A 101 4.31 -15.36 -31.80
CA THR A 101 4.07 -14.18 -30.96
C THR A 101 2.98 -14.50 -29.95
N THR A 102 3.36 -15.10 -28.82
CA THR A 102 2.48 -15.36 -27.68
C THR A 102 2.13 -14.02 -27.03
N THR A 103 0.95 -13.50 -27.36
CA THR A 103 0.34 -12.36 -26.67
C THR A 103 0.17 -12.71 -25.21
N THR A 104 1.15 -12.32 -24.37
CA THR A 104 1.11 -12.61 -22.94
C THR A 104 -0.08 -11.86 -22.35
N PRO A 105 -0.98 -12.51 -21.60
CA PRO A 105 -2.11 -11.84 -20.96
C PRO A 105 -1.57 -10.71 -20.06
N ILE A 106 -2.02 -9.49 -20.35
CA ILE A 106 -1.59 -8.25 -19.68
C ILE A 106 -2.43 -8.08 -18.41
N CYS A 107 -1.80 -7.83 -17.27
CA CYS A 107 -2.53 -7.51 -16.04
C CYS A 107 -3.27 -6.18 -16.19
N PRO A 108 -4.56 -6.10 -15.77
CA PRO A 108 -5.18 -4.80 -15.63
C PRO A 108 -4.49 -4.02 -14.51
N SER A 109 -4.29 -2.73 -14.73
CA SER A 109 -3.76 -1.83 -13.69
C SER A 109 -4.69 -1.83 -12.48
N ARG A 110 -4.11 -1.93 -11.28
CA ARG A 110 -4.82 -1.83 -10.00
C ARG A 110 -4.29 -0.63 -9.24
N ILE A 111 -5.17 0.26 -8.80
CA ILE A 111 -4.78 1.50 -8.12
C ILE A 111 -5.59 1.63 -6.84
N TYR A 112 -4.89 1.82 -5.72
CA TYR A 112 -5.45 2.35 -4.48
C TYR A 112 -4.98 3.78 -4.34
N SER A 113 -5.91 4.72 -4.17
CA SER A 113 -5.58 6.13 -3.88
C SER A 113 -6.58 6.68 -2.89
N GLN A 114 -6.09 7.15 -1.74
CA GLN A 114 -6.94 7.67 -0.67
C GLN A 114 -6.30 8.88 0.00
N SER A 115 -7.15 9.75 0.55
CA SER A 115 -6.73 10.91 1.35
C SER A 115 -6.66 10.53 2.82
N PHE A 116 -5.47 10.65 3.41
CA PHE A 116 -5.22 10.44 4.81
C PHE A 116 -5.10 11.80 5.51
N VAL A 117 -5.83 11.99 6.60
CA VAL A 117 -5.87 13.24 7.34
C VAL A 117 -5.17 13.04 8.69
N SER A 118 -4.18 13.89 8.97
CA SER A 118 -3.45 13.87 10.24
C SER A 118 -4.42 13.98 11.42
N GLY A 119 -4.25 13.10 12.41
CA GLY A 119 -5.08 13.08 13.61
C GLY A 119 -6.48 12.46 13.43
N VAL A 120 -6.77 11.86 12.26
CA VAL A 120 -8.06 11.24 11.98
C VAL A 120 -7.89 9.78 11.58
N TYR A 121 -8.56 8.89 12.30
CA TYR A 121 -8.76 7.50 11.88
C TYR A 121 -10.03 7.40 11.03
N SER A 122 -10.01 6.59 9.98
CA SER A 122 -11.18 6.34 9.15
C SER A 122 -11.29 4.86 8.77
N ALA A 123 -12.33 4.20 9.27
CA ALA A 123 -12.62 2.80 8.94
C ALA A 123 -12.87 2.58 7.43
N SER A 124 -13.36 3.60 6.71
CA SER A 124 -13.57 3.49 5.27
C SER A 124 -12.27 3.33 4.49
N LEU A 125 -11.14 3.87 4.99
CA LEU A 125 -9.82 3.70 4.39
C LEU A 125 -9.38 2.23 4.47
N CYS A 126 -9.68 1.57 5.58
CA CYS A 126 -9.42 0.15 5.75
C CYS A 126 -10.30 -0.70 4.83
N SER A 127 -11.62 -0.45 4.75
CA SER A 127 -12.50 -1.19 3.84
C SER A 127 -12.12 -1.04 2.36
N ALA A 128 -11.67 0.15 1.96
CA ALA A 128 -11.13 0.39 0.61
C ALA A 128 -9.82 -0.37 0.39
N TRP A 129 -8.96 -0.44 1.41
CA TRP A 129 -7.69 -1.16 1.36
C TRP A 129 -7.89 -2.66 1.21
N THR A 130 -8.78 -3.26 2.02
CA THR A 130 -9.11 -4.69 1.94
C THR A 130 -9.69 -5.06 0.58
N SER A 131 -10.59 -4.23 0.03
CA SER A 131 -11.14 -4.41 -1.31
C SER A 131 -10.05 -4.34 -2.40
N PHE A 132 -9.11 -3.40 -2.27
CA PHE A 132 -7.99 -3.27 -3.19
C PHE A 132 -7.05 -4.48 -3.14
N VAL A 133 -6.59 -4.91 -1.96
CA VAL A 133 -5.68 -6.07 -1.86
C VAL A 133 -6.34 -7.36 -2.35
N ALA A 134 -7.65 -7.53 -2.12
CA ALA A 134 -8.42 -8.65 -2.66
C ALA A 134 -8.46 -8.66 -4.20
N SER A 135 -8.39 -7.49 -4.84
CA SER A 135 -8.40 -7.35 -6.30
C SER A 135 -7.07 -7.68 -7.01
N LEU A 136 -5.98 -7.90 -6.25
CA LEU A 136 -4.64 -8.23 -6.74
C LEU A 136 -4.53 -9.71 -7.14
N THR A 137 -5.38 -10.12 -8.08
CA THR A 137 -5.49 -11.52 -8.54
C THR A 137 -4.56 -11.86 -9.69
N CYS A 138 -3.90 -10.86 -10.30
CA CYS A 138 -2.98 -11.11 -11.40
C CYS A 138 -1.64 -11.67 -10.91
N SER A 139 -1.04 -12.58 -11.69
CA SER A 139 0.25 -13.22 -11.39
C SER A 139 1.41 -12.69 -12.24
N THR A 140 1.15 -11.70 -13.10
CA THR A 140 2.12 -11.20 -14.10
C THR A 140 2.37 -9.70 -14.03
N TYR A 141 2.10 -9.05 -12.88
CA TYR A 141 2.43 -7.64 -12.67
C TYR A 141 3.92 -7.40 -12.92
N LYS A 142 4.23 -6.37 -13.70
CA LYS A 142 5.60 -5.99 -14.06
C LYS A 142 6.20 -5.00 -13.07
N SER A 143 5.36 -4.16 -12.48
CA SER A 143 5.80 -3.13 -11.55
C SER A 143 4.73 -2.77 -10.53
N PHE A 144 5.17 -2.12 -9.46
CA PHE A 144 4.28 -1.25 -8.72
C PHE A 144 4.97 0.07 -8.39
N THR A 145 4.18 1.11 -8.13
CA THR A 145 4.65 2.41 -7.65
C THR A 145 3.88 2.83 -6.41
N LEU A 146 4.61 3.24 -5.36
CA LEU A 146 4.04 3.87 -4.16
C LEU A 146 4.41 5.36 -4.17
N SER A 147 3.41 6.22 -4.27
CA SER A 147 3.53 7.68 -4.43
C SER A 147 2.57 8.41 -3.50
N GLY A 148 2.75 9.73 -3.37
CA GLY A 148 1.89 10.53 -2.52
C GLY A 148 2.21 12.02 -2.58
N THR A 149 1.53 12.82 -1.76
CA THR A 149 1.64 14.29 -1.79
C THR A 149 3.09 14.80 -1.64
N TYR A 150 3.92 14.13 -0.83
CA TYR A 150 5.31 14.53 -0.58
C TYR A 150 6.35 13.82 -1.47
N ASN A 151 5.90 12.92 -2.35
CA ASN A 151 6.68 12.40 -3.47
C ASN A 151 5.71 11.93 -4.57
N THR A 152 5.38 12.84 -5.49
CA THR A 152 4.40 12.59 -6.56
C THR A 152 4.89 11.60 -7.61
N ASN A 153 6.21 11.49 -7.80
CA ASN A 153 6.81 10.49 -8.68
C ASN A 153 6.79 9.10 -8.03
N GLY A 154 6.75 9.06 -6.70
CA GLY A 154 6.81 7.85 -5.91
C GLY A 154 8.16 7.16 -5.98
N ILE A 155 8.16 5.91 -5.51
CA ILE A 155 9.23 4.94 -5.73
C ILE A 155 8.61 3.68 -6.33
N ASN A 156 9.36 2.99 -7.17
CA ASN A 156 8.86 1.83 -7.91
C ASN A 156 9.68 0.57 -7.62
N ALA A 157 9.02 -0.57 -7.78
CA ALA A 157 9.65 -1.86 -7.94
C ALA A 157 9.34 -2.36 -9.36
N THR A 158 10.36 -2.86 -10.07
CA THR A 158 10.25 -3.34 -11.46
C THR A 158 10.76 -4.78 -11.61
N ASN A 159 11.26 -5.42 -10.54
CA ASN A 159 11.52 -6.85 -10.54
C ASN A 159 10.20 -7.60 -10.43
N SER A 160 9.75 -8.23 -11.52
CA SER A 160 8.45 -8.91 -11.57
C SER A 160 8.32 -10.05 -10.55
N VAL A 161 9.40 -10.72 -10.16
CA VAL A 161 9.34 -11.77 -9.11
C VAL A 161 8.96 -11.13 -7.78
N VAL A 162 9.61 -10.02 -7.42
CA VAL A 162 9.36 -9.28 -6.18
C VAL A 162 7.97 -8.65 -6.19
N VAL A 163 7.58 -8.03 -7.31
CA VAL A 163 6.27 -7.38 -7.46
C VAL A 163 5.11 -8.38 -7.29
N ASN A 164 5.18 -9.53 -7.95
CA ASN A 164 4.13 -10.55 -7.84
C ASN A 164 4.11 -11.23 -6.47
N ALA A 165 5.28 -11.42 -5.84
CA ALA A 165 5.34 -11.92 -4.47
C ALA A 165 4.70 -10.94 -3.47
N ILE A 166 4.93 -9.63 -3.63
CA ILE A 166 4.27 -8.59 -2.82
C ILE A 166 2.76 -8.58 -3.05
N ALA A 167 2.30 -8.60 -4.31
CA ALA A 167 0.88 -8.62 -4.64
C ALA A 167 0.19 -9.86 -4.02
N THR A 168 0.83 -11.02 -4.12
CA THR A 168 0.35 -12.27 -3.52
C THR A 168 0.29 -12.14 -2.00
N ALA A 169 1.37 -11.68 -1.37
CA ALA A 169 1.48 -11.55 0.08
C ALA A 169 0.41 -10.62 0.67
N LEU A 170 0.17 -9.47 0.03
CA LEU A 170 -0.89 -8.54 0.41
C LEU A 170 -2.28 -9.19 0.31
N ARG A 171 -2.55 -9.91 -0.78
CA ARG A 171 -3.85 -10.55 -1.01
C ARG A 171 -4.11 -11.73 -0.07
N THR A 172 -3.11 -12.55 0.20
CA THR A 172 -3.24 -13.77 1.01
C THR A 172 -2.91 -13.57 2.48
N SER A 173 -2.63 -12.34 2.89
CA SER A 173 -2.22 -11.99 4.26
C SER A 173 -1.00 -12.79 4.75
N SER A 174 0.00 -12.98 3.89
CA SER A 174 1.27 -13.62 4.24
C SER A 174 2.40 -12.60 4.34
N THR A 175 3.48 -12.97 5.03
CA THR A 175 4.67 -12.11 5.13
C THR A 175 5.57 -12.27 3.91
N TYR A 176 6.24 -11.19 3.52
CA TYR A 176 7.23 -11.22 2.44
C TYR A 176 8.30 -10.15 2.66
N SER A 177 9.52 -10.43 2.21
CA SER A 177 10.58 -9.44 2.08
C SER A 177 11.35 -9.69 0.78
N GLY A 178 11.66 -8.61 0.05
CA GLY A 178 12.39 -8.68 -1.20
C GLY A 178 12.90 -7.31 -1.64
N THR A 179 13.96 -7.30 -2.45
CA THR A 179 14.60 -6.06 -2.90
C THR A 179 14.37 -5.82 -4.39
N SER A 180 13.93 -4.61 -4.73
CA SER A 180 13.84 -4.13 -6.12
C SER A 180 14.30 -2.69 -6.18
N ASN A 181 15.07 -2.35 -7.22
CA ASN A 181 15.54 -0.97 -7.47
C ASN A 181 16.31 -0.36 -6.28
N GLY A 182 17.04 -1.20 -5.53
CA GLY A 182 17.79 -0.78 -4.34
C GLY A 182 16.94 -0.54 -3.09
N VAL A 183 15.63 -0.79 -3.14
CA VAL A 183 14.72 -0.67 -2.00
C VAL A 183 14.28 -2.07 -1.56
N THR A 184 14.47 -2.37 -0.27
CA THR A 184 13.88 -3.56 0.35
C THR A 184 12.45 -3.26 0.77
N TRP A 185 11.54 -4.11 0.32
CA TRP A 185 10.11 -4.03 0.58
C TRP A 185 9.71 -5.12 1.54
N TYR A 186 8.81 -4.77 2.45
CA TYR A 186 8.27 -5.66 3.47
C TYR A 186 6.76 -5.68 3.36
N VAL A 187 6.20 -6.88 3.43
CA VAL A 187 4.77 -7.11 3.59
C VAL A 187 4.56 -7.90 4.86
N GLY A 188 3.62 -7.47 5.69
CA GLY A 188 3.28 -8.20 6.92
C GLY A 188 2.10 -7.57 7.65
N THR A 189 1.65 -8.25 8.69
CA THR A 189 0.52 -7.80 9.51
C THR A 189 0.94 -6.64 10.40
N CYS A 190 0.15 -5.57 10.40
CA CYS A 190 0.26 -4.50 11.38
C CYS A 190 -1.11 -4.03 11.86
N GLY A 191 -1.38 -4.20 13.15
CA GLY A 191 -2.72 -4.00 13.70
C GLY A 191 -3.73 -4.96 13.06
N GLY A 192 -4.82 -4.42 12.52
CA GLY A 192 -5.92 -5.19 11.94
C GLY A 192 -5.78 -5.58 10.46
N GLY A 193 -4.64 -5.33 9.81
CA GLY A 193 -4.48 -5.70 8.39
C GLY A 193 -3.05 -5.69 7.88
N MET A 194 -2.91 -5.83 6.56
CA MET A 194 -1.61 -5.90 5.89
C MET A 194 -1.01 -4.52 5.65
N GLU A 195 0.30 -4.41 5.91
CA GLU A 195 1.16 -3.26 5.59
C GLU A 195 2.07 -3.60 4.40
N LEU A 196 2.31 -2.59 3.55
CA LEU A 196 3.45 -2.55 2.64
C LEU A 196 4.40 -1.45 3.14
N ALA A 197 5.67 -1.76 3.37
CA ALA A 197 6.66 -0.81 3.88
C ALA A 197 8.03 -0.96 3.21
N SER A 198 8.81 0.12 3.20
CA SER A 198 10.19 0.16 2.68
C SER A 198 11.27 0.11 3.76
N THR A 199 10.91 -0.06 5.03
CA THR A 199 11.86 -0.04 6.17
C THR A 199 11.70 -1.27 7.06
N ALA A 200 10.55 -1.41 7.72
CA ALA A 200 10.14 -2.59 8.46
C ALA A 200 8.62 -2.56 8.68
N VAL A 201 8.00 -3.73 8.86
CA VAL A 201 6.58 -3.85 9.24
C VAL A 201 6.38 -3.31 10.65
N CYS A 202 5.29 -2.57 10.86
CA CYS A 202 4.93 -1.88 12.11
C CYS A 202 5.94 -0.87 12.64
N ALA A 203 6.95 -0.48 11.85
CA ALA A 203 7.92 0.51 12.29
C ALA A 203 7.39 1.94 12.08
N CYS A 204 7.78 2.84 12.99
CA CYS A 204 7.70 4.27 12.81
C CYS A 204 9.03 4.77 12.23
N ALA A 205 8.99 5.35 11.04
CA ALA A 205 10.16 5.87 10.36
C ALA A 205 9.77 7.08 9.50
N THR A 206 10.77 7.69 8.87
CA THR A 206 10.53 8.51 7.67
C THR A 206 10.79 7.63 6.46
N GLY A 207 9.79 7.44 5.59
CA GLY A 207 9.93 6.50 4.48
C GLY A 207 8.65 6.30 3.70
N TYR A 208 8.45 5.07 3.22
CA TYR A 208 7.30 4.67 2.43
C TYR A 208 6.61 3.50 3.13
N SER A 209 5.40 3.75 3.61
CA SER A 209 4.54 2.73 4.22
C SER A 209 3.08 3.07 3.95
N ILE A 210 2.26 2.02 3.80
CA ILE A 210 0.81 2.11 3.73
C ILE A 210 0.21 0.98 4.57
N ARG A 211 -0.56 1.35 5.60
CA ARG A 211 -1.24 0.43 6.52
C ARG A 211 -2.59 0.98 7.00
N PRO A 212 -3.59 1.12 6.11
CA PRO A 212 -4.85 1.78 6.44
C PRO A 212 -5.68 1.05 7.50
N CYS A 213 -5.39 -0.24 7.74
CA CYS A 213 -6.08 -1.10 8.69
C CYS A 213 -5.35 -1.27 10.03
N ILE A 214 -4.38 -0.40 10.37
CA ILE A 214 -3.66 -0.49 11.64
C ILE A 214 -4.56 -0.29 12.88
N GLY A 215 -5.69 0.42 12.72
CA GLY A 215 -6.66 0.67 13.80
C GLY A 215 -6.35 1.91 14.65
N ASP A 216 -5.35 2.71 14.27
CA ASP A 216 -4.95 3.94 14.93
C ASP A 216 -4.63 5.07 13.92
N LEU A 217 -3.97 6.13 14.39
CA LEU A 217 -3.61 7.31 13.61
C LEU A 217 -2.33 7.14 12.75
N ASN A 218 -1.68 5.98 12.79
CA ASN A 218 -0.38 5.71 12.18
C ASN A 218 -0.52 4.95 10.85
N TRP A 219 -1.36 5.45 9.95
CA TRP A 219 -1.74 4.82 8.68
C TRP A 219 -0.62 4.69 7.63
N GLY A 220 0.58 5.21 7.89
CA GLY A 220 1.72 5.19 6.98
C GLY A 220 2.14 6.59 6.55
N GLY A 221 2.83 6.66 5.41
CA GLY A 221 3.37 7.89 4.85
C GLY A 221 4.22 7.62 3.63
N VAL A 222 4.29 8.58 2.70
CA VAL A 222 5.15 8.53 1.52
C VAL A 222 6.10 9.71 1.55
N ASN A 223 7.39 9.42 1.74
CA ASN A 223 8.43 10.44 1.91
C ASN A 223 8.11 11.40 3.08
N SER A 224 7.52 10.84 4.14
CA SER A 224 7.14 11.55 5.37
C SER A 224 7.27 10.62 6.57
N ALA A 225 7.00 11.14 7.77
CA ALA A 225 6.76 10.28 8.94
C ALA A 225 5.64 9.28 8.65
N THR A 226 5.84 8.01 9.02
CA THR A 226 4.86 6.91 8.88
C THR A 226 3.97 6.73 10.12
N CYS A 227 4.31 7.42 11.21
CA CYS A 227 3.54 7.52 12.45
C CYS A 227 3.30 9.00 12.76
N SER A 228 2.09 9.34 13.19
CA SER A 228 1.65 10.75 13.31
C SER A 228 1.97 11.56 12.04
N GLY A 229 1.75 10.94 10.88
CA GLY A 229 2.10 11.51 9.58
C GLY A 229 1.26 12.74 9.24
N PRO A 230 1.82 13.71 8.49
CA PRO A 230 1.05 14.86 8.01
C PRO A 230 -0.01 14.41 6.99
N SER A 231 -1.10 15.15 6.86
CA SER A 231 -2.14 14.86 5.87
C SER A 231 -1.55 14.73 4.46
N GLN A 232 -1.93 13.70 3.74
CA GLN A 232 -1.48 13.42 2.38
C GLN A 232 -2.41 12.47 1.64
N VAL A 233 -2.35 12.50 0.32
CA VAL A 233 -2.85 11.43 -0.53
C VAL A 233 -1.75 10.39 -0.68
N ILE A 234 -2.07 9.12 -0.46
CA ILE A 234 -1.18 7.98 -0.75
C ILE A 234 -1.79 7.19 -1.89
N THR A 235 -0.97 6.86 -2.88
CA THR A 235 -1.34 6.08 -4.06
C THR A 235 -0.40 4.89 -4.24
N LEU A 236 -0.97 3.68 -4.31
CA LEU A 236 -0.28 2.45 -4.67
C LEU A 236 -0.86 1.92 -5.99
N SER A 237 -0.02 1.76 -7.01
CA SER A 237 -0.43 1.27 -8.34
C SER A 237 0.37 0.05 -8.74
N PHE A 238 -0.29 -1.05 -9.12
CA PHE A 238 0.30 -2.23 -9.76
C PHE A 238 -0.02 -2.23 -11.27
N GLN A 239 0.97 -2.59 -12.08
CA GLN A 239 0.90 -2.65 -13.55
C GLN A 239 1.64 -3.88 -14.06
#